data_AF-A0A522R139-F1
#
_entry.id   AF-A0A522R139-F1
#
_cell.length_a   1.000
_cell.length_b   1.000
_cell.length_c   1.000
_cell.angle_alpha   90.00
_cell.angle_beta   90.00
_cell.angle_gamma   90.00
#
_symmetry.space_group_name_H-M   'P 1'
#
loop_
_entity.id
_entity.type
_entity.pdbx_description
1 polymer ?
#
loop_
_entity_poly.entity_id
_entity_poly.type
_entity_poly.pdbx_seq_one_letter_code
_entity_poly.pdbx_strand_id
1 'polypeptide(L)'
;INFLHYDWKKQSWNLFFVGGILIGGIIAGNIFGNPLPVNISSGTVHVLHQMGVQTDSGLLPANLFSWHALLSLKGIILMVIGGFLVGFGTRYAGGCTSGHGIMGLSNLQWPSLIATASFFAGGIICSFFILPYVLKL
;
A
#
# COMPACT_ATOMS: atom_id res chain seq x y z
N ILE A 1 -14.47 -22.04 -12.79
CA ILE A 1 -14.49 -20.90 -11.84
C ILE A 1 -14.24 -19.62 -12.63
N ASN A 2 -15.27 -18.82 -12.93
CA ASN A 2 -15.15 -17.63 -13.82
C ASN A 2 -14.29 -16.48 -13.25
N PHE A 3 -13.84 -16.58 -11.99
CA PHE A 3 -13.07 -15.54 -11.30
C PHE A 3 -11.66 -15.33 -11.90
N LEU A 4 -11.04 -16.38 -12.44
CA LEU A 4 -9.67 -16.38 -12.97
C LEU A 4 -9.56 -16.25 -14.50
N HIS A 5 -10.69 -16.23 -15.22
CA HIS A 5 -10.67 -15.98 -16.67
C HIS A 5 -10.49 -14.49 -16.94
N TYR A 6 -9.25 -14.11 -17.27
CA TYR A 6 -8.85 -12.74 -17.59
C TYR A 6 -8.34 -12.64 -19.02
N ASP A 7 -9.03 -11.89 -19.87
CA ASP A 7 -8.61 -11.60 -21.25
C ASP A 7 -7.77 -10.32 -21.28
N TRP A 8 -6.48 -10.47 -21.02
CA TRP A 8 -5.54 -9.36 -20.93
C TRP A 8 -5.42 -8.57 -22.23
N LYS A 9 -5.66 -9.20 -23.39
CA LYS A 9 -5.58 -8.54 -24.70
C LYS A 9 -6.69 -7.50 -24.84
N LYS A 10 -7.92 -7.82 -24.40
CA LYS A 10 -9.05 -6.86 -24.37
C LYS A 10 -8.82 -5.71 -23.40
N GLN A 11 -8.02 -5.91 -22.35
CA GLN A 11 -7.72 -4.91 -21.35
C GLN A 11 -6.27 -4.40 -21.40
N SER A 12 -5.66 -4.39 -22.60
CA SER A 12 -4.27 -3.93 -22.80
C SER A 12 -4.03 -2.51 -22.28
N TRP A 13 -5.07 -1.68 -22.21
CA TRP A 13 -5.02 -0.36 -21.58
C TRP A 13 -4.52 -0.39 -20.14
N ASN A 14 -4.86 -1.42 -19.36
CA ASN A 14 -4.39 -1.55 -17.97
C ASN A 14 -2.86 -1.68 -17.91
N LEU A 15 -2.22 -2.31 -18.90
CA LEU A 15 -0.76 -2.44 -18.95
C LEU A 15 -0.10 -1.08 -19.21
N PHE A 16 -0.66 -0.26 -20.11
CA PHE A 16 -0.20 1.12 -20.32
C PHE A 16 -0.38 1.96 -19.06
N PHE A 17 -1.51 1.82 -18.36
CA PHE A 17 -1.77 2.51 -17.11
C PHE A 17 -0.76 2.12 -16.01
N VAL A 18 -0.51 0.83 -15.81
CA VAL A 18 0.51 0.33 -14.87
C VAL A 18 1.91 0.84 -15.26
N GLY A 19 2.27 0.79 -16.54
CA GLY A 19 3.53 1.34 -17.04
C GLY A 19 3.67 2.84 -16.78
N GLY A 20 2.58 3.60 -16.99
CA GLY A 20 2.53 5.03 -16.70
C GLY A 20 2.72 5.34 -15.21
N ILE A 21 2.12 4.56 -14.31
CA ILE A 21 2.33 4.68 -12.85
C ILE A 21 3.81 4.44 -12.50
N LEU A 22 4.43 3.40 -13.07
CA LEU A 22 5.84 3.09 -12.82
C LEU A 22 6.77 4.22 -13.28
N ILE A 23 6.59 4.70 -14.50
CA ILE A 23 7.38 5.80 -15.06
C ILE A 23 7.14 7.08 -14.26
N GLY A 24 5.88 7.41 -13.94
CA GLY A 24 5.52 8.56 -13.13
C GLY A 24 6.15 8.50 -11.74
N GLY A 25 6.19 7.33 -11.10
CA GLY A 25 6.86 7.12 -9.82
C GLY A 25 8.38 7.34 -9.90
N ILE A 26 9.05 6.86 -10.95
CA ILE A 26 10.48 7.07 -11.17
C ILE A 26 10.78 8.56 -11.38
N ILE A 27 10.02 9.24 -12.23
CA ILE A 27 10.18 10.68 -12.50
C ILE A 27 9.94 11.48 -11.22
N ALA A 28 8.85 11.20 -10.50
CA ALA A 28 8.50 11.85 -9.25
C ALA A 28 9.61 11.68 -8.19
N GLY A 29 10.10 10.46 -8.01
CA GLY A 29 11.13 10.15 -7.02
C GLY A 29 12.48 10.80 -7.30
N ASN A 30 12.86 10.98 -8.57
CA ASN A 30 14.17 11.53 -8.94
C ASN A 30 14.15 13.05 -9.14
N ILE A 31 13.07 13.62 -9.68
CA ILE A 31 13.00 15.05 -10.03
C ILE A 31 12.32 15.87 -8.94
N PHE A 32 11.26 15.33 -8.34
CA PHE A 32 10.43 16.04 -7.35
C PHE A 32 10.69 15.58 -5.91
N GLY A 33 11.80 14.87 -5.68
CA GLY A 33 12.22 14.43 -4.35
C GLY A 33 12.45 15.64 -3.45
N ASN A 34 11.74 15.70 -2.32
CA ASN A 34 11.97 16.73 -1.31
C ASN A 34 13.22 16.38 -0.51
N PRO A 35 14.28 17.23 -0.51
CA PRO A 35 15.51 16.96 0.25
C PRO A 35 15.36 17.27 1.75
N LEU A 36 14.26 17.92 2.16
CA LEU A 36 14.00 18.23 3.56
C LEU A 36 13.53 16.98 4.31
N PRO A 37 13.95 16.81 5.58
CA PRO A 37 13.49 15.69 6.39
C PRO A 37 11.98 15.75 6.58
N VAL A 38 11.33 14.58 6.52
CA VAL A 38 9.90 14.48 6.80
C VAL A 38 9.64 14.96 8.22
N ASN A 39 8.82 16.00 8.37
CA ASN A 39 8.49 16.55 9.68
C ASN A 39 7.45 15.66 10.37
N ILE A 40 7.94 14.69 11.14
CA ILE A 40 7.13 13.73 11.91
C ILE A 40 6.99 14.25 13.35
N SER A 41 5.76 14.20 13.89
CA SER A 41 5.49 14.51 15.30
C SER A 41 6.35 13.64 16.24
N SER A 42 6.85 14.23 17.32
CA SER A 42 7.65 13.53 18.34
C SER A 42 6.94 12.29 18.92
N GLY A 43 5.60 12.34 19.05
CA GLY A 43 4.81 11.19 19.50
C GLY A 43 4.83 10.03 18.51
N THR A 44 4.77 10.32 17.21
CA THR A 44 4.82 9.29 16.17
C THR A 44 6.22 8.69 16.06
N VAL A 45 7.28 9.50 16.20
CA VAL A 45 8.67 9.02 16.25
C VAL A 45 8.86 8.03 17.40
N HIS A 46 8.36 8.35 18.59
CA HIS A 46 8.45 7.45 19.75
C HIS A 46 7.74 6.10 19.50
N VAL A 47 6.53 6.14 18.94
CA VAL A 47 5.75 4.94 18.61
C VAL A 47 6.44 4.09 17.53
N LEU A 48 7.03 4.71 16.51
CA LEU A 48 7.78 4.02 15.46
C LEU A 48 9.05 3.36 15.99
N HIS A 49 9.80 4.05 16.86
CA HIS A 49 10.99 3.47 17.52
C HIS A 49 10.63 2.27 18.41
N GLN A 50 9.51 2.32 19.14
CA GLN A 50 9.00 1.17 19.91
C GLN A 50 8.63 -0.04 19.04
N MET A 51 8.29 0.20 17.77
CA MET A 51 8.04 -0.85 16.77
C MET A 51 9.30 -1.25 15.98
N GLY A 52 10.49 -0.75 16.33
CA GLY A 52 11.74 -1.10 15.65
C GLY A 52 11.93 -0.42 14.28
N VAL A 53 11.15 0.62 13.97
CA VAL A 53 11.28 1.40 12.74
C VAL A 53 12.22 2.58 12.98
N GLN A 54 13.29 2.67 12.18
CA GLN A 54 14.20 3.81 12.21
C GLN A 54 13.60 4.95 11.38
N THR A 55 13.45 6.12 11.98
CA THR A 55 12.97 7.33 11.30
C THR A 55 14.18 8.10 10.78
N ASP A 56 14.75 7.63 9.68
CA ASP A 56 15.75 8.39 8.93
C ASP A 56 15.09 9.59 8.23
N SER A 57 15.88 10.55 7.74
CA SER A 57 15.40 11.77 7.07
C SER A 57 14.61 11.54 5.75
N GLY A 58 14.42 10.29 5.33
CA GLY A 58 13.70 9.92 4.11
C GLY A 58 12.20 9.67 4.32
N LEU A 59 11.47 9.61 3.21
CA LEU A 59 10.03 9.27 3.19
C LEU A 59 9.73 7.83 3.62
N LEU A 60 10.67 6.92 3.40
CA LEU A 60 10.53 5.50 3.66
C LEU A 60 11.68 5.01 4.56
N PRO A 61 11.38 4.17 5.57
CA PRO A 61 12.40 3.64 6.46
C PRO A 61 13.24 2.59 5.74
N ALA A 62 14.54 2.87 5.53
CA ALA A 62 15.44 2.03 4.74
C ALA A 62 15.64 0.63 5.32
N ASN A 63 15.44 0.47 6.63
CA ASN A 63 15.52 -0.81 7.34
C ASN A 63 14.35 -1.77 7.03
N LEU A 64 13.27 -1.27 6.42
CA LEU A 64 12.13 -2.07 5.94
C LEU A 64 12.13 -2.20 4.42
N PHE A 65 12.55 -1.16 3.70
CA PHE A 65 12.50 -1.08 2.24
C PHE A 65 13.88 -1.24 1.57
N SER A 66 14.69 -2.19 2.02
CA SER A 66 15.97 -2.54 1.40
C SER A 66 15.98 -3.97 0.87
N TRP A 67 16.82 -4.26 -0.13
CA TRP A 67 16.96 -5.60 -0.72
C TRP A 67 17.18 -6.71 0.31
N HIS A 68 17.98 -6.42 1.33
CA HIS A 68 18.23 -7.35 2.45
C HIS A 68 17.00 -7.52 3.34
N ALA A 69 16.26 -6.42 3.62
CA ALA A 69 15.03 -6.48 4.41
C ALA A 69 13.91 -7.23 3.67
N LEU A 70 13.84 -7.15 2.34
CA LEU A 70 12.83 -7.87 1.55
C LEU A 70 12.95 -9.39 1.68
N LEU A 71 14.17 -9.92 1.76
CA LEU A 71 14.44 -11.35 1.94
C LEU A 71 14.37 -11.82 3.40
N SER A 72 14.20 -10.90 4.35
CA SER A 72 14.00 -11.24 5.76
C SER A 72 12.58 -11.73 6.03
N LEU A 73 12.38 -12.46 7.14
CA LEU A 73 11.06 -12.98 7.51
C LEU A 73 9.99 -11.87 7.60
N LYS A 74 10.34 -10.73 8.22
CA LYS A 74 9.46 -9.55 8.29
C LYS A 74 9.11 -9.00 6.90
N GLY A 75 10.08 -8.96 5.98
CA GLY A 75 9.88 -8.45 4.62
C GLY A 75 8.99 -9.34 3.79
N ILE A 76 9.17 -10.67 3.89
CA ILE A 76 8.31 -11.64 3.21
C ILE A 76 6.87 -11.53 3.71
N ILE A 77 6.65 -11.44 5.03
CA ILE A 77 5.31 -11.30 5.59
C ILE A 77 4.66 -9.99 5.14
N LEU A 78 5.36 -8.86 5.25
CA LEU A 78 4.77 -7.56 4.90
C LEU A 78 4.56 -7.39 3.40
N MET A 79 5.56 -7.71 2.58
CA MET A 79 5.53 -7.40 1.15
C MET A 79 4.87 -8.49 0.33
N VAL A 80 5.23 -9.76 0.57
CA VAL A 80 4.72 -10.87 -0.25
C VAL A 80 3.31 -11.24 0.20
N ILE A 81 3.12 -11.53 1.49
CA ILE A 81 1.79 -11.90 2.01
C ILE A 81 0.87 -10.68 1.98
N GLY A 82 1.34 -9.52 2.45
CA GLY A 82 0.55 -8.28 2.39
C GLY A 82 0.17 -7.88 0.97
N GLY A 83 1.12 -7.90 0.02
CA GLY A 83 0.85 -7.62 -1.39
C GLY A 83 -0.13 -8.61 -2.01
N PHE A 84 0.00 -9.90 -1.72
CA PHE A 84 -0.94 -10.92 -2.15
C PHE A 84 -2.35 -10.69 -1.61
N LEU A 85 -2.49 -10.42 -0.31
CA LEU A 85 -3.79 -10.16 0.32
C LEU A 85 -4.46 -8.92 -0.26
N VAL A 86 -3.70 -7.85 -0.54
CA VAL A 86 -4.22 -6.64 -1.19
C VAL A 86 -4.65 -6.94 -2.63
N GLY A 87 -3.84 -7.66 -3.42
CA GLY A 87 -4.18 -8.04 -4.78
C GLY A 87 -5.42 -8.95 -4.86
N PHE A 88 -5.51 -9.94 -3.98
CA PHE A 88 -6.67 -10.81 -3.87
C PHE A 88 -7.92 -10.03 -3.41
N GLY A 89 -7.78 -9.22 -2.36
CA GLY A 89 -8.87 -8.44 -1.77
C GLY A 89 -9.45 -7.42 -2.73
N THR A 90 -8.62 -6.72 -3.51
CA THR A 90 -9.09 -5.76 -4.53
C THR A 90 -9.89 -6.46 -5.64
N ARG A 91 -9.47 -7.65 -6.09
CA ARG A 91 -10.26 -8.42 -7.04
C ARG A 91 -11.57 -8.92 -6.44
N TYR A 92 -11.55 -9.36 -5.18
CA TYR A 92 -12.73 -9.84 -4.46
C TYR A 92 -13.76 -8.72 -4.23
N ALA A 93 -13.31 -7.52 -3.89
CA ALA A 93 -14.16 -6.33 -3.74
C ALA A 93 -14.71 -5.79 -5.06
N GLY A 94 -14.21 -6.28 -6.21
CA GLY A 94 -14.60 -5.79 -7.53
C GLY A 94 -13.95 -4.44 -7.91
N GLY A 95 -12.93 -4.00 -7.18
CA GLY A 95 -12.25 -2.73 -7.39
C GLY A 95 -11.15 -2.44 -6.36
N CYS A 96 -10.32 -1.45 -6.64
CA CYS A 96 -9.30 -0.95 -5.73
C CYS A 96 -9.81 0.22 -4.87
N THR A 97 -9.01 0.63 -3.89
CA THR A 97 -9.31 1.77 -3.00
C THR A 97 -9.49 3.07 -3.79
N SER A 98 -8.69 3.34 -4.82
CA SER A 98 -8.85 4.52 -5.67
C SER A 98 -10.11 4.45 -6.55
N GLY A 99 -10.49 3.27 -7.04
CA GLY A 99 -11.71 3.09 -7.83
C GLY A 99 -12.99 3.33 -7.01
N HIS A 100 -13.11 2.68 -5.85
CA HIS A 100 -14.25 2.89 -4.95
C HIS A 100 -14.23 4.26 -4.29
N GLY A 101 -13.05 4.74 -3.87
CA GLY A 101 -12.89 5.99 -3.12
C GLY A 101 -13.00 7.24 -3.98
N ILE A 102 -12.36 7.29 -5.15
CA ILE A 102 -12.38 8.48 -6.03
C ILE A 102 -13.64 8.44 -6.89
N MET A 103 -13.74 7.50 -7.84
CA MET A 103 -14.89 7.46 -8.77
C MET A 103 -16.18 7.02 -8.08
N GLY A 104 -16.14 5.95 -7.27
CA GLY A 104 -17.32 5.35 -6.67
C GLY A 104 -18.07 6.27 -5.71
N LEU A 105 -17.34 6.95 -4.81
CA LEU A 105 -17.93 7.93 -3.89
C LEU A 105 -18.35 9.22 -4.61
N SER A 106 -17.58 9.72 -5.58
CA SER A 106 -18.00 10.87 -6.39
C SER A 106 -19.30 10.60 -7.16
N ASN A 107 -19.58 9.33 -7.51
CA ASN A 107 -20.83 8.92 -8.14
C ASN A 107 -21.92 8.45 -7.14
N LEU A 108 -21.75 8.73 -5.84
CA LEU A 108 -22.68 8.40 -4.75
C LEU A 108 -23.12 6.93 -4.70
N GLN A 109 -22.22 6.01 -5.07
CA GLN A 109 -22.54 4.58 -5.06
C GLN A 109 -22.50 4.02 -3.63
N TRP A 110 -23.66 3.59 -3.13
CA TRP A 110 -23.78 2.90 -1.83
C TRP A 110 -22.79 1.73 -1.64
N PRO A 111 -22.60 0.82 -2.63
CA PRO A 111 -21.61 -0.25 -2.49
C PRO A 111 -20.18 0.25 -2.30
N SER A 112 -19.82 1.36 -2.96
CA SER A 112 -18.48 1.96 -2.86
C SER A 112 -18.25 2.64 -1.51
N LEU A 113 -19.30 3.19 -0.89
CA LEU A 113 -19.23 3.70 0.47
C LEU A 113 -18.93 2.59 1.48
N ILE A 114 -19.66 1.48 1.39
CA ILE A 114 -19.46 0.32 2.27
C ILE A 114 -18.05 -0.26 2.06
N ALA A 115 -17.64 -0.47 0.81
CA ALA A 115 -16.31 -0.99 0.49
C ALA A 115 -15.20 -0.09 1.05
N THR A 116 -15.31 1.23 0.86
CA THR A 116 -14.32 2.19 1.38
C THR A 116 -14.28 2.18 2.91
N ALA A 117 -15.43 2.18 3.58
CA ALA A 117 -15.49 2.08 5.04
C ALA A 117 -14.85 0.79 5.57
N SER A 118 -15.09 -0.35 4.91
CA SER A 118 -14.47 -1.62 5.26
C SER A 118 -12.95 -1.63 5.04
N PHE A 119 -12.44 -1.00 3.96
CA PHE A 119 -11.01 -0.86 3.75
C PHE A 119 -10.33 -0.06 4.87
N PHE A 120 -10.93 1.06 5.28
CA PHE A 120 -10.42 1.86 6.39
C PHE A 120 -10.47 1.10 7.71
N ALA A 121 -11.59 0.44 8.02
CA ALA A 121 -11.71 -0.37 9.23
C ALA A 121 -10.67 -1.49 9.27
N GLY A 122 -10.49 -2.22 8.18
CA GLY A 122 -9.46 -3.25 8.06
C GLY A 122 -8.04 -2.71 8.20
N GLY A 123 -7.75 -1.54 7.62
CA GLY A 123 -6.47 -0.85 7.76
C GLY A 123 -6.17 -0.44 9.20
N ILE A 124 -7.15 0.12 9.90
CA ILE A 124 -7.04 0.47 11.32
C ILE A 124 -6.77 -0.78 12.15
N ILE A 125 -7.57 -1.84 11.98
CA ILE A 125 -7.39 -3.10 12.72
C ILE A 125 -5.99 -3.67 12.45
N CYS A 126 -5.55 -3.71 11.20
CA CYS A 126 -4.21 -4.20 10.85
C CYS A 126 -3.11 -3.34 11.49
N SER A 127 -3.25 -2.01 11.45
CA SER A 127 -2.27 -1.08 12.01
C SER A 127 -2.10 -1.21 13.52
N PHE A 128 -3.19 -1.45 14.26
CA PHE A 128 -3.14 -1.53 15.73
C PHE A 128 -2.86 -2.96 16.24
N PHE A 129 -3.33 -3.99 15.55
CA PHE A 129 -3.31 -5.37 16.06
C PHE A 129 -2.36 -6.32 15.34
N ILE A 130 -1.92 -6.02 14.12
CA ILE A 130 -1.08 -6.93 13.33
C ILE A 130 0.32 -6.33 13.15
N LEU A 131 0.38 -5.12 12.61
CA LEU A 131 1.62 -4.42 12.28
C LEU A 131 2.64 -4.36 13.44
N PRO A 132 2.28 -4.02 14.71
CA PRO A 132 3.26 -3.94 15.79
C PRO A 132 3.88 -5.29 16.15
N TYR A 133 3.21 -6.42 15.90
CA TYR A 133 3.78 -7.74 16.11
C TYR A 133 4.70 -8.13 14.96
N VAL A 134 4.29 -7.83 13.72
CA VAL A 134 5.09 -8.15 12.54
C VAL A 134 6.40 -7.35 12.50
N LEU A 135 6.37 -6.08 12.94
CA LEU A 135 7.57 -5.23 12.96
C LEU A 135 8.56 -5.57 14.08
N LYS A 136 8.13 -6.30 15.12
CA LYS A 136 8.99 -6.76 16.23
C LYS A 136 9.68 -8.11 15.99
N LEU A 137 9.31 -8.82 14.90
CA LEU A 137 9.97 -10.05 14.44
C LEU A 137 11.39 -9.77 13.92
#